data_AF-A0AAR5QA60-F1
#
_entry.id   AF-A0AAR5QA60-F1
#
_cell.length_a   1.000
_cell.length_b   1.000
_cell.length_c   1.000
_cell.angle_alpha   90.00
_cell.angle_beta   90.00
_cell.angle_gamma   90.00
#
_symmetry.space_group_name_H-M   'P 1'
#
loop_
_entity.id
_entity.type
_entity.pdbx_description
1 polymer ?
#
loop_
_entity_poly.entity_id
_entity_poly.type
_entity_poly.pdbx_seq_one_letter_code
_entity_poly.pdbx_strand_id
1 'polypeptide(L)'
;KTLIYSQLVYNRHVATFTSSQDNEGQFNTQKQNFVTLVDLPGFHSIRQQFFEKYKAASKGIVYVVDSVTLAQNVRDAANVLYNILIDPTVVKNRPQLLILCNKQDQTLAKGCTVIKSMLEKELNTLRNTQLNQLRQLDAKETVGGKLGDPSKEFSFGSLHCKVEFAESFACSKSGDVHLETLKNWIRKVTN
;
A
#
# COMPACT_ATOMS: atom_id res chain seq x y z
N LYS A 1 -10.56 1.02 -1.07
CA LYS A 1 -9.84 0.77 -2.34
C LYS A 1 -10.80 0.95 -3.52
N THR A 2 -11.83 0.13 -3.63
CA THR A 2 -12.87 0.23 -4.68
C THR A 2 -13.54 1.60 -4.79
N LEU A 3 -13.87 2.26 -3.67
CA LEU A 3 -14.44 3.61 -3.73
C LEU A 3 -13.45 4.64 -4.31
N ILE A 4 -12.16 4.55 -3.94
CA ILE A 4 -11.11 5.40 -4.53
C ILE A 4 -10.99 5.13 -6.02
N TYR A 5 -10.98 3.85 -6.41
CA TYR A 5 -10.95 3.43 -7.82
C TYR A 5 -12.13 4.01 -8.61
N SER A 6 -13.36 3.90 -8.10
CA SER A 6 -14.55 4.46 -8.71
C SER A 6 -14.48 5.98 -8.87
N GLN A 7 -13.96 6.68 -7.85
CA GLN A 7 -13.75 8.14 -7.92
C GLN A 7 -12.70 8.52 -8.96
N LEU A 8 -11.62 7.75 -9.11
CA LEU A 8 -10.56 8.04 -10.08
C LEU A 8 -10.97 7.74 -11.52
N VAL A 9 -11.62 6.60 -11.77
CA VAL A 9 -11.93 6.12 -13.13
C VAL A 9 -13.25 6.68 -13.65
N TYR A 10 -14.28 6.72 -12.79
CA TYR A 10 -15.64 7.07 -13.21
C TYR A 10 -16.13 8.41 -12.66
N ASN A 11 -15.37 9.05 -11.76
CA ASN A 11 -15.78 10.26 -11.02
C ASN A 11 -17.15 10.07 -10.33
N ARG A 12 -17.36 8.89 -9.74
CA ARG A 12 -18.63 8.50 -9.12
C ARG A 12 -18.44 7.95 -7.72
N HIS A 13 -19.32 8.37 -6.82
CA HIS A 13 -19.57 7.71 -5.55
C HIS A 13 -20.50 6.50 -5.77
N VAL A 14 -20.05 5.32 -5.39
CA VAL A 14 -20.80 4.07 -5.57
C VAL A 14 -20.79 3.31 -4.25
N ALA A 15 -21.93 2.71 -3.87
CA ALA A 15 -21.98 1.79 -2.75
C ALA A 15 -21.09 0.58 -3.06
N THR A 16 -20.11 0.30 -2.20
CA THR A 16 -19.15 -0.79 -2.42
C THR A 16 -19.36 -1.93 -1.44
N PHE A 17 -19.30 -3.17 -1.94
CA PHE A 17 -19.26 -4.39 -1.14
C PHE A 17 -17.85 -5.00 -1.16
N THR A 18 -17.63 -6.09 -0.44
CA THR A 18 -16.37 -6.84 -0.48
C THR A 18 -16.08 -7.33 -1.90
N SER A 19 -14.96 -6.90 -2.48
CA SER A 19 -14.57 -7.29 -3.84
C SER A 19 -14.08 -8.74 -3.87
N SER A 20 -14.68 -9.55 -4.75
CA SER A 20 -14.27 -10.95 -5.03
C SER A 20 -13.37 -11.08 -6.28
N GLN A 21 -13.26 -10.03 -7.08
CA GLN A 21 -12.47 -9.94 -8.32
C GLN A 21 -11.73 -8.61 -8.40
N ASP A 22 -10.69 -8.53 -9.23
CA ASP A 22 -9.99 -7.28 -9.52
C ASP A 22 -10.83 -6.36 -10.44
N ASN A 23 -10.71 -5.04 -10.25
CA ASN A 23 -11.27 -4.06 -11.17
C ASN A 23 -10.16 -3.37 -11.95
N GLU A 24 -10.28 -3.29 -13.27
CA GLU A 24 -9.33 -2.62 -14.15
C GLU A 24 -9.99 -1.44 -14.88
N GLY A 25 -9.31 -0.29 -14.89
CA GLY A 25 -9.82 0.92 -15.53
C GLY A 25 -8.71 1.88 -15.92
N GLN A 26 -8.98 2.73 -16.91
CA GLN A 26 -8.00 3.71 -17.41
C GLN A 26 -8.15 5.04 -16.65
N PHE A 27 -7.04 5.56 -16.11
CA PHE A 27 -6.96 6.89 -15.52
C PHE A 27 -6.16 7.82 -16.42
N ASN A 28 -6.72 8.99 -16.73
CA ASN A 28 -6.05 10.00 -17.55
C ASN A 28 -5.10 10.84 -16.68
N THR A 29 -3.79 10.74 -16.92
CA THR A 29 -2.75 11.44 -16.17
C THR A 29 -2.49 12.87 -16.66
N GLN A 30 -3.35 13.39 -17.54
CA GLN A 30 -3.21 14.64 -18.31
C GLN A 30 -2.28 14.47 -19.52
N LYS A 31 -2.43 15.33 -20.55
CA LYS A 31 -1.70 15.26 -21.85
C LYS A 31 -1.96 13.99 -22.69
N GLN A 32 -3.19 13.45 -22.68
CA GLN A 32 -3.58 12.24 -23.45
C GLN A 32 -2.82 10.96 -23.04
N ASN A 33 -2.14 10.96 -21.89
CA ASN A 33 -1.52 9.77 -21.33
C ASN A 33 -2.52 9.05 -20.42
N PHE A 34 -2.63 7.73 -20.60
CA PHE A 34 -3.50 6.88 -19.81
C PHE A 34 -2.67 5.86 -19.04
N VAL A 35 -3.14 5.53 -17.84
CA VAL A 35 -2.53 4.51 -16.99
C VAL A 35 -3.61 3.55 -16.52
N THR A 36 -3.30 2.27 -16.58
CA THR A 36 -4.16 1.23 -16.06
C THR A 36 -4.11 1.24 -14.53
N LEU A 37 -5.25 1.54 -13.90
CA LEU A 37 -5.46 1.36 -12.47
C LEU A 37 -6.12 0.00 -12.23
N VAL A 38 -5.55 -0.76 -11.29
CA VAL A 38 -6.07 -2.06 -10.89
C VAL A 38 -6.39 -2.03 -9.39
N ASP A 39 -7.66 -2.22 -9.03
CA ASP A 39 -8.11 -2.39 -7.65
C ASP A 39 -8.11 -3.88 -7.28
N LEU A 40 -7.23 -4.27 -6.35
CA LEU A 40 -7.10 -5.66 -5.92
C LEU A 40 -8.03 -5.98 -4.74
N PRO A 41 -8.63 -7.19 -4.71
CA PRO A 41 -9.37 -7.67 -3.55
C PRO A 41 -8.58 -7.60 -2.24
N GLY A 42 -9.27 -7.17 -1.17
CA GLY A 42 -8.67 -7.05 0.16
C GLY A 42 -8.71 -8.33 1.00
N PHE A 43 -9.53 -9.31 0.61
CA PHE A 43 -9.76 -10.51 1.40
C PHE A 43 -8.53 -11.42 1.41
N HIS A 44 -8.17 -11.93 2.59
CA HIS A 44 -6.87 -12.55 2.83
C HIS A 44 -6.57 -13.70 1.87
N SER A 45 -7.55 -14.56 1.59
CA SER A 45 -7.36 -15.79 0.80
C SER A 45 -7.08 -15.54 -0.69
N ILE A 46 -7.59 -14.45 -1.26
CA ILE A 46 -7.48 -14.17 -2.70
C ILE A 46 -6.47 -13.07 -3.02
N ARG A 47 -6.10 -12.25 -2.03
CA ARG A 47 -5.17 -11.12 -2.19
C ARG A 47 -3.83 -11.53 -2.83
N GLN A 48 -3.25 -12.64 -2.39
CA GLN A 48 -1.95 -13.08 -2.91
C GLN A 48 -2.04 -13.44 -4.40
N GLN A 49 -3.07 -14.18 -4.80
CA GLN A 49 -3.28 -14.57 -6.20
C GLN A 49 -3.33 -13.36 -7.13
N PHE A 50 -4.10 -12.33 -6.75
CA PHE A 50 -4.20 -11.10 -7.55
C PHE A 50 -2.91 -10.26 -7.49
N PHE A 51 -2.21 -10.24 -6.36
CA PHE A 51 -0.92 -9.56 -6.26
C PHE A 51 0.13 -10.19 -7.18
N GLU A 52 0.23 -11.52 -7.21
CA GLU A 52 1.11 -12.28 -8.12
C GLU A 52 0.84 -11.94 -9.59
N LYS A 53 -0.44 -11.82 -9.98
CA LYS A 53 -0.87 -11.51 -11.34
C LYS A 53 -0.33 -10.15 -11.84
N TYR A 54 -0.25 -9.14 -10.97
CA TYR A 54 0.01 -7.76 -11.38
C TYR A 54 1.38 -7.19 -10.96
N LYS A 55 2.04 -7.77 -9.94
CA LYS A 55 3.27 -7.19 -9.36
C LYS A 55 4.39 -6.95 -10.38
N ALA A 56 4.55 -7.85 -11.36
CA ALA A 56 5.62 -7.77 -12.36
C ALA A 56 5.47 -6.57 -13.31
N ALA A 57 4.23 -6.18 -13.66
CA ALA A 57 3.94 -5.08 -14.57
C ALA A 57 3.74 -3.73 -13.85
N SER A 58 3.76 -3.71 -12.52
CA SER A 58 3.44 -2.52 -11.73
C SER A 58 4.57 -1.47 -11.77
N LYS A 59 4.24 -0.24 -12.16
CA LYS A 59 5.14 0.94 -12.04
C LYS A 59 5.06 1.58 -10.65
N GLY A 60 3.91 1.48 -10.01
CA GLY A 60 3.66 1.97 -8.66
C GLY A 60 2.62 1.14 -7.94
N ILE A 61 2.73 1.10 -6.62
CA ILE A 61 1.82 0.38 -5.72
C ILE A 61 1.22 1.40 -4.75
N VAL A 62 -0.10 1.42 -4.62
CA VAL A 62 -0.80 2.23 -3.63
C VAL A 62 -1.34 1.32 -2.54
N TYR A 63 -0.69 1.38 -1.37
CA TYR A 63 -1.12 0.64 -0.19
C TYR A 63 -2.09 1.49 0.63
N VAL A 64 -3.38 1.21 0.50
CA VAL A 64 -4.44 1.98 1.16
C VAL A 64 -4.64 1.50 2.59
N VAL A 65 -4.52 2.43 3.53
CA VAL A 65 -4.74 2.21 4.95
C VAL A 65 -6.00 2.94 5.40
N ASP A 66 -6.77 2.30 6.27
CA ASP A 66 -7.86 2.96 7.00
C ASP A 66 -7.27 3.69 8.21
N SER A 67 -7.23 5.02 8.14
CA SER A 67 -6.60 5.86 9.16
C SER A 67 -7.30 5.84 10.52
N VAL A 68 -8.54 5.35 10.60
CA VAL A 68 -9.32 5.28 11.85
C VAL A 68 -9.06 3.95 12.54
N THR A 69 -9.06 2.86 11.78
CA THR A 69 -8.98 1.50 12.33
C THR A 69 -7.57 0.93 12.39
N LEU A 70 -6.57 1.61 11.81
CA LEU A 70 -5.19 1.10 11.75
C LEU A 70 -4.66 0.71 13.14
N ALA A 71 -4.97 1.46 14.20
CA ALA A 71 -4.48 1.13 15.54
C ALA A 71 -4.91 -0.26 16.04
N GLN A 72 -6.09 -0.71 15.66
CA GLN A 72 -6.62 -2.04 16.01
C GLN A 72 -6.04 -3.13 15.11
N ASN A 73 -5.72 -2.79 13.86
CA ASN A 73 -5.35 -3.72 12.80
C ASN A 73 -3.87 -3.59 12.36
N VAL A 74 -3.03 -2.94 13.16
CA VAL A 74 -1.66 -2.57 12.76
C VAL A 74 -0.81 -3.79 12.42
N ARG A 75 -0.99 -4.90 13.15
CA ARG A 75 -0.27 -6.16 12.91
C ARG A 75 -0.58 -6.73 11.54
N ASP A 76 -1.87 -6.85 11.22
CA ASP A 76 -2.31 -7.38 9.92
C ASP A 76 -1.88 -6.45 8.78
N ALA A 77 -2.05 -5.14 8.97
CA ALA A 77 -1.63 -4.14 7.98
C ALA A 77 -0.11 -4.17 7.75
N ALA A 78 0.70 -4.32 8.80
CA ALA A 78 2.14 -4.42 8.70
C ALA A 78 2.58 -5.76 8.08
N ASN A 79 1.91 -6.87 8.37
CA ASN A 79 2.22 -8.17 7.79
C ASN A 79 2.02 -8.19 6.28
N VAL A 80 0.92 -7.60 5.80
CA VAL A 80 0.66 -7.47 4.36
C VAL A 80 1.70 -6.58 3.70
N LEU A 81 2.01 -5.43 4.31
CA LEU A 81 3.02 -4.51 3.81
C LEU A 81 4.41 -5.15 3.79
N TYR A 82 4.77 -5.91 4.83
CA TYR A 82 6.01 -6.66 4.92
C TYR A 82 6.17 -7.60 3.72
N ASN A 83 5.15 -8.43 3.45
CA ASN A 83 5.16 -9.37 2.33
C ASN A 83 5.32 -8.68 0.97
N ILE A 84 4.72 -7.50 0.78
CA ILE A 84 4.91 -6.69 -0.43
C ILE A 84 6.36 -6.19 -0.53
N LEU A 85 6.93 -5.70 0.58
CA LEU A 85 8.26 -5.10 0.60
C LEU A 85 9.40 -6.11 0.41
N ILE A 86 9.21 -7.37 0.85
CA ILE A 86 10.21 -8.43 0.70
C ILE A 86 10.03 -9.26 -0.58
N ASP A 87 8.95 -9.03 -1.33
CA ASP A 87 8.65 -9.76 -2.55
C ASP A 87 9.80 -9.62 -3.57
N PRO A 88 10.37 -10.72 -4.10
CA PRO A 88 11.52 -10.65 -5.00
C PRO A 88 11.27 -9.82 -6.26
N THR A 89 10.04 -9.80 -6.77
CA THR A 89 9.66 -9.02 -7.95
C THR A 89 9.59 -7.54 -7.62
N VAL A 90 9.03 -7.18 -6.46
CA VAL A 90 9.00 -5.80 -5.98
C VAL A 90 10.41 -5.29 -5.68
N VAL A 91 11.26 -6.09 -5.02
CA VAL A 91 12.65 -5.73 -4.73
C VAL A 91 13.45 -5.52 -6.01
N LYS A 92 13.23 -6.38 -7.02
CA LYS A 92 13.90 -6.30 -8.32
C LYS A 92 13.43 -5.09 -9.14
N ASN A 93 12.12 -4.90 -9.27
CA ASN A 93 11.54 -3.88 -10.16
C ASN A 93 11.48 -2.49 -9.51
N ARG A 94 11.56 -2.41 -8.17
CA ARG A 94 11.52 -1.18 -7.36
C ARG A 94 10.38 -0.23 -7.75
N PRO A 95 9.11 -0.69 -7.81
CA PRO A 95 7.99 0.21 -8.06
C PRO A 95 7.93 1.29 -6.97
N GLN A 96 7.46 2.48 -7.33
CA GLN A 96 7.22 3.52 -6.34
C GLN A 96 6.05 3.10 -5.44
N LEU A 97 6.19 3.25 -4.12
CA LEU A 97 5.18 2.84 -3.16
C LEU A 97 4.56 4.07 -2.49
N LEU A 98 3.23 4.15 -2.48
CA LEU A 98 2.48 5.16 -1.73
C LEU A 98 1.69 4.48 -0.62
N ILE A 99 1.93 4.87 0.62
CA ILE A 99 1.04 4.54 1.73
C ILE A 99 -0.05 5.62 1.78
N LEU A 100 -1.25 5.26 1.33
CA LEU A 100 -2.37 6.17 1.25
C LEU A 100 -3.24 6.05 2.51
N CYS A 101 -3.10 7.04 3.40
CA CYS A 101 -3.84 7.16 4.65
C CYS A 101 -5.25 7.70 4.34
N ASN A 102 -6.21 6.80 4.17
CA ASN A 102 -7.56 7.12 3.73
C ASN A 102 -8.54 7.25 4.92
N LYS A 103 -9.68 7.90 4.67
CA LYS A 103 -10.72 8.25 5.65
C LYS A 103 -10.37 9.41 6.59
N GLN A 104 -9.59 10.36 6.09
CA GLN A 104 -9.20 11.57 6.82
C GLN A 104 -10.36 12.54 7.08
N ASP A 105 -11.54 12.28 6.49
CA ASP A 105 -12.79 12.97 6.81
C ASP A 105 -13.31 12.66 8.23
N GLN A 106 -12.78 11.61 8.88
CA GLN A 106 -13.24 11.17 10.21
C GLN A 106 -12.38 11.75 11.33
N THR A 107 -13.03 12.22 12.41
CA THR A 107 -12.37 12.87 13.56
C THR A 107 -11.28 12.01 14.22
N LEU A 108 -11.42 10.69 14.19
CA LEU A 108 -10.46 9.76 14.80
C LEU A 108 -9.33 9.31 13.84
N ALA A 109 -9.31 9.83 12.61
CA ALA A 109 -8.31 9.49 11.63
C ALA A 109 -6.91 9.94 12.09
N LYS A 110 -5.96 9.01 12.04
CA LYS A 110 -4.56 9.29 12.32
C LYS A 110 -3.89 9.89 11.08
N GLY A 111 -3.09 10.94 11.28
CA GLY A 111 -2.31 11.54 10.21
C GLY A 111 -1.13 10.67 9.76
N CYS A 112 -0.56 11.00 8.60
CA CYS A 112 0.53 10.26 7.96
C CYS A 112 1.73 10.01 8.88
N THR A 113 2.15 11.00 9.66
CA THR A 113 3.31 10.88 10.56
C THR A 113 3.09 9.81 11.63
N VAL A 114 1.88 9.75 12.21
CA VAL A 114 1.52 8.76 13.23
C VAL A 114 1.44 7.37 12.60
N ILE A 115 0.77 7.25 11.45
CA ILE A 115 0.64 5.99 10.72
C ILE A 115 2.01 5.44 10.31
N LYS A 116 2.90 6.31 9.81
CA LYS A 116 4.27 5.95 9.47
C LYS A 116 5.00 5.36 10.68
N SER A 117 4.98 6.05 11.82
CA SER A 117 5.64 5.58 13.04
C SER A 117 5.07 4.23 13.53
N MET A 118 3.75 4.05 13.48
CA MET A 118 3.10 2.78 13.84
C MET A 118 3.55 1.62 12.94
N LEU A 119 3.58 1.83 11.63
CA LEU A 119 4.03 0.83 10.67
C LEU A 119 5.53 0.54 10.80
N GLU A 120 6.37 1.56 11.01
CA GLU A 120 7.82 1.37 11.20
C GLU A 120 8.10 0.50 12.43
N LYS A 121 7.43 0.77 13.56
CA LYS A 121 7.58 -0.01 14.80
C LYS A 121 7.14 -1.46 14.62
N GLU A 122 6.01 -1.69 13.95
CA GLU A 122 5.49 -3.05 13.75
C GLU A 122 6.34 -3.83 12.73
N LEU A 123 6.78 -3.20 11.63
CA LEU A 123 7.69 -3.80 10.67
C LEU A 123 9.05 -4.16 11.28
N ASN A 124 9.56 -3.33 12.20
CA ASN A 124 10.77 -3.65 12.96
C ASN A 124 10.58 -4.94 13.79
N THR A 125 9.41 -5.07 14.44
CA THR A 125 9.04 -6.27 15.21
C THR A 125 8.94 -7.50 14.32
N LEU A 126 8.21 -7.42 13.20
CA LEU A 126 8.05 -8.52 12.24
C LEU A 126 9.40 -8.99 11.68
N ARG A 127 10.26 -8.06 11.29
CA ARG A 127 11.61 -8.36 10.80
C ARG A 127 12.44 -9.13 11.85
N ASN A 128 12.41 -8.70 13.11
CA ASN A 128 13.15 -9.36 14.17
C ASN A 128 12.62 -10.77 14.47
N THR A 129 11.30 -10.94 14.46
CA THR A 129 10.66 -12.26 14.62
C THR A 129 11.09 -13.22 13.51
N GLN A 130 11.07 -12.78 12.24
CA GLN A 130 11.50 -13.59 11.09
C GLN A 130 12.99 -13.95 11.17
N LEU A 131 13.86 -13.00 11.54
CA LEU A 131 15.28 -13.26 11.74
C LEU A 131 15.56 -14.28 12.85
N ASN A 132 14.82 -14.21 13.95
CA ASN A 132 14.96 -15.15 15.06
C ASN A 132 14.46 -16.55 14.70
N GLN A 133 13.36 -16.65 13.95
CA GLN A 133 12.86 -17.93 13.42
C GLN A 133 13.89 -18.58 12.49
N LEU A 134 14.51 -17.82 11.59
CA LEU A 134 15.54 -18.33 10.68
C LEU A 134 16.79 -18.82 11.41
N ARG A 135 17.23 -18.11 12.47
CA ARG A 135 18.37 -18.52 13.30
C ARG A 135 18.12 -19.84 14.05
N GLN A 136 16.88 -20.10 14.45
CA GLN A 136 16.53 -21.35 15.14
C GLN A 136 16.50 -22.56 14.19
N LEU A 137 16.35 -22.33 12.88
CA LEU A 137 16.17 -23.38 11.88
C LEU A 137 17.46 -23.71 11.11
N ASP A 138 18.60 -23.09 11.43
CA ASP A 138 19.88 -23.21 10.69
C ASP A 138 19.75 -23.03 9.16
N ALA A 139 18.68 -22.35 8.72
CA ALA A 139 18.37 -22.16 7.31
C ALA A 139 19.29 -21.07 6.73
N LYS A 140 20.30 -21.48 5.95
CA LYS A 140 21.23 -20.57 5.26
C LYS A 140 20.62 -19.82 4.07
N GLU A 141 19.45 -20.21 3.59
CA GLU A 141 18.84 -19.63 2.39
C GLU A 141 17.65 -18.74 2.73
N THR A 142 17.79 -17.45 2.43
CA THR A 142 16.68 -16.50 2.43
C THR A 142 16.03 -16.54 1.06
N VAL A 143 14.92 -17.28 0.91
CA VAL A 143 14.12 -17.25 -0.33
C VAL A 143 13.33 -15.92 -0.45
N GLY A 144 13.29 -15.12 0.61
CA GLY A 144 12.69 -13.77 0.64
C GLY A 144 13.72 -12.65 0.85
N GLY A 145 13.44 -11.47 0.30
CA GLY A 145 14.31 -10.29 0.47
C GLY A 145 14.44 -9.86 1.94
N LYS A 146 15.60 -9.33 2.33
CA LYS A 146 15.80 -8.74 3.66
C LYS A 146 15.21 -7.33 3.70
N LEU A 147 14.42 -7.03 4.74
CA LEU A 147 13.82 -5.72 4.93
C LEU A 147 14.79 -4.74 5.61
N GLY A 148 15.49 -3.94 4.81
CA GLY A 148 16.46 -2.95 5.30
C GLY A 148 17.65 -3.58 6.03
N ASP A 149 18.37 -2.77 6.80
CA ASP A 149 19.54 -3.19 7.60
C ASP A 149 19.11 -3.72 8.98
N PRO A 150 19.31 -5.02 9.30
CA PRO A 150 18.95 -5.59 10.60
C PRO A 150 19.66 -4.97 11.80
N SER A 151 20.78 -4.28 11.60
CA SER A 151 21.56 -3.66 12.68
C SER A 151 21.00 -2.32 13.17
N LYS A 152 20.04 -1.74 12.44
CA LYS A 152 19.44 -0.43 12.72
C LYS A 152 17.94 -0.55 12.89
N GLU A 153 17.32 0.40 13.59
CA GLU A 153 15.87 0.50 13.59
C GLU A 153 15.32 0.68 12.17
N PHE A 154 14.23 0.00 11.88
CA PHE A 154 13.59 0.09 10.58
C PHE A 154 13.02 1.51 10.36
N SER A 155 13.31 2.08 9.19
CA SER A 155 12.62 3.26 8.69
C SER A 155 12.35 3.10 7.20
N PHE A 156 11.22 3.62 6.71
CA PHE A 156 10.94 3.63 5.28
C PHE A 156 12.00 4.37 4.47
N GLY A 157 12.73 5.31 5.08
CA GLY A 157 13.82 6.02 4.42
C GLY A 157 15.06 5.17 4.11
N SER A 158 15.19 3.99 4.72
CA SER A 158 16.32 3.08 4.48
C SER A 158 16.06 2.04 3.38
N LEU A 159 14.87 2.06 2.76
CA LEU A 159 14.50 1.14 1.70
C LEU A 159 15.07 1.56 0.34
N HIS A 160 15.34 0.58 -0.52
CA HIS A 160 15.77 0.82 -1.91
C HIS A 160 14.63 1.30 -2.82
N CYS A 161 13.38 1.08 -2.43
CA CYS A 161 12.21 1.61 -3.11
C CYS A 161 11.78 2.93 -2.48
N LYS A 162 11.29 3.86 -3.32
CA LYS A 162 10.79 5.14 -2.84
C LYS A 162 9.42 4.96 -2.22
N VAL A 163 9.31 5.20 -0.92
CA VAL A 163 8.05 5.14 -0.18
C VAL A 163 7.60 6.55 0.20
N GLU A 164 6.44 6.95 -0.30
CA GLU A 164 5.77 8.22 0.02
C GLU A 164 4.52 7.96 0.86
N PHE A 165 4.07 8.96 1.61
CA PHE A 165 2.85 8.92 2.42
C PHE A 165 1.93 10.06 1.99
N ALA A 166 0.63 9.80 1.88
CA ALA A 166 -0.35 10.83 1.55
C ALA A 166 -1.66 10.61 2.29
N GLU A 167 -2.34 11.71 2.59
CA GLU A 167 -3.65 11.76 3.24
C GLU A 167 -4.76 11.89 2.20
N SER A 168 -5.86 11.17 2.41
CA SER A 168 -7.01 11.19 1.50
C SER A 168 -8.33 10.86 2.18
N PHE A 169 -9.42 11.23 1.51
CA PHE A 169 -10.73 10.65 1.77
C PHE A 169 -11.49 10.54 0.45
N ALA A 170 -12.13 9.40 0.24
CA ALA A 170 -12.86 9.11 -1.00
C ALA A 170 -14.33 9.58 -0.97
N CYS A 171 -14.82 9.95 0.21
CA CYS A 171 -16.15 10.48 0.46
C CYS A 171 -16.15 11.14 1.84
N SER A 172 -16.83 12.27 1.99
CA SER A 172 -17.15 12.90 3.27
C SER A 172 -18.67 12.97 3.47
N LYS A 173 -19.12 13.33 4.68
CA LYS A 173 -20.54 13.58 4.96
C LYS A 173 -21.14 14.71 4.11
N SER A 174 -20.33 15.66 3.64
CA SER A 174 -20.72 16.76 2.76
C SER A 174 -20.65 16.40 1.27
N GLY A 175 -20.18 15.19 0.92
CA GLY A 175 -19.98 14.77 -0.47
C GLY A 175 -18.63 15.19 -1.07
N ASP A 176 -17.76 15.82 -0.28
CA ASP A 176 -16.42 16.21 -0.70
C ASP A 176 -15.51 14.98 -0.90
N VAL A 177 -14.47 15.16 -1.72
CA VAL A 177 -13.47 14.13 -2.02
C VAL A 177 -12.08 14.76 -2.04
N HIS A 178 -11.13 14.18 -1.30
CA HIS A 178 -9.73 14.59 -1.31
C HIS A 178 -8.85 13.47 -1.85
N LEU A 179 -8.59 13.54 -3.16
CA LEU A 179 -7.72 12.60 -3.89
C LEU A 179 -6.64 13.31 -4.72
N GLU A 180 -6.49 14.63 -4.60
CA GLU A 180 -5.58 15.38 -5.48
C GLU A 180 -4.11 14.98 -5.25
N THR A 181 -3.70 14.74 -4.01
CA THR A 181 -2.36 14.23 -3.68
C THR A 181 -2.10 12.87 -4.33
N LEU A 182 -3.11 11.98 -4.33
CA LEU A 182 -3.02 10.68 -5.01
C LEU A 182 -2.93 10.85 -6.52
N LYS A 183 -3.76 11.71 -7.13
CA LYS A 183 -3.72 12.01 -8.56
C LYS A 183 -2.35 12.55 -8.97
N ASN A 184 -1.80 13.50 -8.22
CA ASN A 184 -0.46 14.05 -8.43
C ASN A 184 0.63 13.00 -8.31
N TRP A 185 0.54 12.12 -7.32
CA TRP A 185 1.48 11.01 -7.19
C TRP A 185 1.41 10.05 -8.39
N ILE A 186 0.21 9.67 -8.85
CA ILE A 186 0.04 8.83 -10.04
C ILE A 186 0.69 9.48 -11.26
N ARG A 187 0.48 10.79 -11.47
CA ARG A 187 1.13 11.55 -12.58
C ARG A 187 2.66 11.54 -12.47
N LYS A 188 3.21 11.65 -11.27
CA LYS A 188 4.65 11.64 -11.01
C LYS A 188 5.31 10.28 -11.25
N VAL A 189 4.59 9.18 -11.00
CA VAL A 189 5.11 7.81 -11.19
C VAL A 189 5.10 7.39 -12.67
N THR A 190 4.30 8.06 -13.49
CA THR A 190 3.97 7.64 -14.85
C THR A 190 4.59 8.51 -15.94
N ASN A 191 5.09 9.69 -15.58
CA ASN A 191 5.98 10.53 -16.39
C ASN A 191 7.44 10.19 -16.09
#